data_AF-A0A1Z9C0K3-F1
#
_entry.id   AF-A0A1Z9C0K3-F1
#
_cell.length_a   1.000
_cell.length_b   1.000
_cell.length_c   1.000
_cell.angle_alpha   90.00
_cell.angle_beta   90.00
_cell.angle_gamma   90.00
#
_symmetry.space_group_name_H-M   'P 1'
#
loop_
_entity.id
_entity.type
_entity.pdbx_description
1 polymer ?
#
loop_
_entity_poly.entity_id
_entity_poly.type
_entity_poly.pdbx_seq_one_letter_code
_entity_poly.pdbx_strand_id
1 'polypeptide(L)'
;MSEERSKELHSHYAQHPIDFTWIPSPNQHSYRWRTIEGRWVTARRRIRNHQTLTKAIGKDVVSDLYISTSRWLDPIDLPRLRDKEQPHPILLDHLIVFDIDVAPLSLKNLEKARTIAVDLQDYLVRDTSIEFLSCSFSGSKGFHLFYVDLDRDKFAIENPKEREEVVRENRKQLLTRVIEEGFEVDQKVTADTRRIIRLPGSIHGKTGYQCTLITLDQLKKPLKDMLKDIPRIDSAQKIPKRARKPKKRAKKKPKQRKPEVETRSVQQYMVEASTHVPGTKDRSVIFFWLPYSWGIGEKAMESALEMINDENLGMCSFWQQGERILMLCPLALPRPQVVKIFKSYGMSKRASVLKEREHDWIRISNIMDEDADWAVELEPIGIYGKNQPPTQSYSSSHLELEMRMSIHRQIDPSTTLSGTPEPSLRIAVRE
;
A
#
# COMPACT_ATOMS: atom_id res chain seq x y z
N MET A 1 21.71 -0.62 4.90
CA MET A 1 21.90 -1.84 5.72
C MET A 1 23.17 -2.52 5.21
N SER A 2 24.07 -2.99 6.08
CA SER A 2 25.41 -3.47 5.70
C SER A 2 25.38 -4.84 4.99
N GLU A 3 26.39 -5.10 4.16
CA GLU A 3 26.64 -6.39 3.51
C GLU A 3 26.74 -7.55 4.52
N GLU A 4 27.28 -7.27 5.71
CA GLU A 4 27.35 -8.18 6.85
C GLU A 4 25.98 -8.71 7.28
N ARG A 5 24.97 -7.83 7.34
CA ARG A 5 23.60 -8.23 7.71
C ARG A 5 22.93 -9.08 6.63
N SER A 6 23.30 -8.90 5.37
CA SER A 6 22.85 -9.77 4.28
C SER A 6 23.37 -11.20 4.47
N LYS A 7 24.68 -11.33 4.79
CA LYS A 7 25.32 -12.61 5.08
C LYS A 7 24.70 -13.28 6.32
N GLU A 8 24.44 -12.53 7.38
CA GLU A 8 23.75 -13.04 8.58
C GLU A 8 22.36 -13.62 8.24
N LEU A 9 21.55 -12.89 7.48
CA LEU A 9 20.20 -13.35 7.11
C LEU A 9 20.25 -14.62 6.25
N HIS A 10 21.16 -14.68 5.28
CA HIS A 10 21.37 -15.88 4.47
C HIS A 10 21.79 -17.08 5.32
N SER A 11 22.79 -16.91 6.19
CA SER A 11 23.24 -17.96 7.10
C SER A 11 22.12 -18.42 8.05
N HIS A 12 21.34 -17.48 8.59
CA HIS A 12 20.22 -17.79 9.48
C HIS A 12 19.21 -18.72 8.81
N TYR A 13 18.73 -18.36 7.61
CA TYR A 13 17.74 -19.18 6.90
C TYR A 13 18.29 -20.50 6.37
N ALA A 14 19.60 -20.60 6.14
CA ALA A 14 20.24 -21.86 5.76
C ALA A 14 20.35 -22.83 6.96
N GLN A 15 20.61 -22.31 8.16
CA GLN A 15 20.82 -23.11 9.37
C GLN A 15 19.52 -23.40 10.15
N HIS A 16 18.50 -22.55 9.99
CA HIS A 16 17.24 -22.64 10.72
C HIS A 16 16.06 -22.80 9.73
N PRO A 17 15.79 -24.03 9.26
CA PRO A 17 14.63 -24.32 8.44
C PRO A 17 13.35 -23.85 9.15
N ILE A 18 12.49 -23.17 8.38
CA ILE A 18 11.19 -22.71 8.89
C ILE A 18 10.26 -23.92 8.99
N ASP A 19 9.68 -24.10 10.17
CA ASP A 19 8.64 -25.09 10.42
C ASP A 19 7.28 -24.61 9.92
N PHE A 20 6.60 -25.48 9.17
CA PHE A 20 5.27 -25.25 8.60
C PHE A 20 4.19 -26.16 9.22
N THR A 21 4.54 -27.01 10.19
CA THR A 21 3.59 -27.95 10.80
C THR A 21 2.49 -27.25 11.59
N TRP A 22 2.74 -26.03 12.07
CA TRP A 22 1.79 -25.21 12.82
C TRP A 22 0.59 -24.72 11.99
N ILE A 23 0.71 -24.70 10.66
CA ILE A 23 -0.30 -24.11 9.77
C ILE A 23 -0.94 -25.18 8.87
N PRO A 24 -2.27 -25.26 8.81
CA PRO A 24 -2.94 -26.21 7.93
C PRO A 24 -2.71 -25.88 6.45
N SER A 25 -2.39 -26.90 5.65
CA SER A 25 -2.27 -26.79 4.19
C SER A 25 -1.42 -25.59 3.73
N PRO A 26 -0.12 -25.52 4.09
CA PRO A 26 0.74 -24.37 3.80
C PRO A 26 0.78 -23.99 2.31
N ASN A 27 0.55 -24.95 1.41
CA ASN A 27 0.48 -24.78 -0.05
C ASN A 27 -0.74 -24.00 -0.55
N GLN A 28 -1.71 -23.71 0.30
CA GLN A 28 -2.92 -22.93 0.01
C GLN A 28 -2.82 -21.48 0.51
N HIS A 29 -1.68 -21.07 1.07
CA HIS A 29 -1.44 -19.69 1.49
C HIS A 29 -0.60 -18.93 0.47
N SER A 30 -0.81 -17.60 0.42
CA SER A 30 0.05 -16.68 -0.31
C SER A 30 1.22 -16.26 0.55
N TYR A 31 2.41 -16.17 -0.04
CA TYR A 31 3.63 -15.80 0.66
C TYR A 31 4.24 -14.56 0.03
N ARG A 32 4.70 -13.64 0.88
CA ARG A 32 5.31 -12.39 0.45
C ARG A 32 6.52 -12.08 1.29
N TRP A 33 7.53 -11.50 0.70
CA TRP A 33 8.71 -11.03 1.45
C TRP A 33 9.12 -9.64 1.02
N ARG A 34 9.88 -9.02 1.92
CA ARG A 34 10.62 -7.81 1.65
C ARG A 34 12.09 -8.17 1.46
N THR A 35 12.72 -7.63 0.43
CA THR A 35 14.17 -7.76 0.25
C THR A 35 14.90 -6.79 1.19
N ILE A 36 16.23 -6.91 1.32
CA ILE A 36 17.02 -5.98 2.12
C ILE A 36 17.03 -4.55 1.54
N GLU A 37 16.84 -4.41 0.23
CA GLU A 37 16.63 -3.13 -0.47
C GLU A 37 15.22 -2.56 -0.26
N GLY A 38 14.35 -3.31 0.43
CA GLY A 38 13.01 -2.88 0.78
C GLY A 38 11.94 -3.19 -0.27
N ARG A 39 12.27 -3.91 -1.35
CA ARG A 39 11.33 -4.31 -2.41
C ARG A 39 10.37 -5.39 -1.90
N TRP A 40 9.08 -5.26 -2.21
CA TRP A 40 8.10 -6.32 -1.98
C TRP A 40 8.10 -7.34 -3.12
N VAL A 41 8.09 -8.62 -2.76
CA VAL A 41 8.03 -9.74 -3.69
C VAL A 41 6.93 -10.70 -3.22
N THR A 42 6.17 -11.23 -4.17
CA THR A 42 5.13 -12.24 -3.94
C THR A 42 5.57 -13.56 -4.55
N ALA A 43 5.35 -14.66 -3.84
CA ALA A 43 5.65 -15.99 -4.34
C ALA A 43 4.85 -16.29 -5.61
N ARG A 44 5.54 -16.76 -6.65
CA ARG A 44 4.94 -17.18 -7.93
C ARG A 44 4.71 -18.69 -8.01
N ARG A 45 4.76 -19.38 -6.87
CA ARG A 45 4.57 -20.82 -6.75
C ARG A 45 4.06 -21.17 -5.36
N ARG A 46 3.33 -22.29 -5.26
CA ARG A 46 2.84 -22.81 -3.98
C ARG A 46 4.02 -23.27 -3.12
N ILE A 47 3.94 -22.97 -1.83
CA ILE A 47 4.97 -23.30 -0.84
C ILE A 47 4.35 -24.25 0.18
N ARG A 48 4.88 -25.47 0.28
CA ARG A 48 4.39 -26.50 1.22
C ARG A 48 5.31 -26.73 2.41
N ASN A 49 6.56 -26.30 2.29
CA ASN A 49 7.61 -26.51 3.29
C ASN A 49 8.80 -25.58 2.99
N HIS A 50 9.79 -25.59 3.90
CA HIS A 50 10.99 -24.78 3.78
C HIS A 50 11.74 -24.95 2.45
N GLN A 51 11.87 -26.18 1.93
CA GLN A 51 12.56 -26.40 0.65
C GLN A 51 11.86 -25.68 -0.52
N THR A 52 10.53 -25.73 -0.57
CA THR A 52 9.77 -25.01 -1.60
C THR A 52 9.76 -23.50 -1.39
N LEU A 53 9.83 -23.03 -0.13
CA LEU A 53 10.02 -21.62 0.20
C LEU A 53 11.36 -21.11 -0.33
N THR A 54 12.46 -21.81 -0.04
CA THR A 54 13.81 -21.44 -0.52
C THR A 54 13.87 -21.40 -2.05
N LYS A 55 13.22 -22.35 -2.74
CA LYS A 55 13.06 -22.33 -4.19
C LYS A 55 12.24 -21.14 -4.70
N ALA A 56 11.26 -20.67 -3.93
CA ALA A 56 10.45 -19.50 -4.29
C ALA A 56 11.20 -18.18 -4.07
N ILE A 57 11.96 -18.09 -2.98
CA ILE A 57 12.85 -16.95 -2.66
C ILE A 57 13.96 -16.82 -3.70
N GLY A 58 14.55 -17.94 -4.14
CA GLY A 58 15.60 -17.93 -5.14
C GLY A 58 16.88 -17.27 -4.63
N LYS A 59 17.28 -16.16 -5.25
CA LYS A 59 18.50 -15.41 -4.91
C LYS A 59 18.23 -14.18 -4.02
N ASP A 60 16.99 -13.95 -3.63
CA ASP A 60 16.61 -12.76 -2.85
C ASP A 60 17.16 -12.85 -1.42
N VAL A 61 17.71 -11.73 -0.93
CA VAL A 61 18.06 -11.56 0.49
C VAL A 61 16.81 -11.11 1.24
N VAL A 62 16.20 -12.01 2.01
CA VAL A 62 14.91 -11.75 2.70
C VAL A 62 15.12 -11.02 4.02
N SER A 63 14.58 -9.80 4.14
CA SER A 63 14.59 -9.01 5.38
C SER A 63 13.38 -9.26 6.26
N ASP A 64 12.21 -9.47 5.66
CA ASP A 64 10.95 -9.77 6.34
C ASP A 64 10.15 -10.75 5.49
N LEU A 65 9.52 -11.76 6.10
CA LEU A 65 8.74 -12.79 5.41
C LEU A 65 7.34 -12.91 6.03
N TYR A 66 6.33 -13.06 5.16
CA TYR A 66 4.93 -13.02 5.51
C TYR A 66 4.14 -14.13 4.80
N ILE A 67 3.04 -14.53 5.43
CA ILE A 67 2.08 -15.51 4.95
C ILE A 67 0.65 -14.95 5.07
N SER A 68 -0.25 -15.28 4.15
CA SER A 68 -1.65 -14.87 4.24
C SER A 68 -2.38 -15.55 5.40
N THR A 69 -3.31 -14.85 6.04
CA THR A 69 -4.21 -15.44 7.04
C THR A 69 -5.27 -16.35 6.41
N SER A 70 -5.55 -16.17 5.12
CA SER A 70 -6.50 -17.00 4.36
C SER A 70 -5.83 -18.11 3.56
N ARG A 71 -6.58 -19.21 3.40
CA ARG A 71 -6.32 -20.30 2.46
C ARG A 71 -7.18 -20.12 1.22
N TRP A 72 -6.56 -20.25 0.06
CA TRP A 72 -7.19 -20.09 -1.23
C TRP A 72 -7.05 -21.36 -2.05
N LEU A 73 -8.03 -21.64 -2.92
CA LEU A 73 -7.93 -22.75 -3.86
C LEU A 73 -6.71 -22.57 -4.77
N ASP A 74 -6.47 -21.33 -5.21
CA ASP A 74 -5.23 -20.93 -5.83
C ASP A 74 -4.66 -19.65 -5.17
N PRO A 75 -3.58 -19.76 -4.39
CA PRO A 75 -3.02 -18.62 -3.68
C PRO A 75 -2.05 -17.77 -4.51
N ILE A 76 -1.82 -18.14 -5.77
CA ILE A 76 -0.90 -17.47 -6.69
C ILE A 76 -1.65 -16.40 -7.46
N ASP A 77 -1.04 -15.22 -7.57
CA ASP A 77 -1.55 -14.08 -8.34
C ASP A 77 -3.02 -13.71 -8.02
N LEU A 78 -3.39 -13.81 -6.74
CA LEU A 78 -4.73 -13.47 -6.26
C LEU A 78 -5.17 -12.08 -6.79
N PRO A 79 -6.38 -11.98 -7.36
CA PRO A 79 -6.87 -10.71 -7.87
C PRO A 79 -7.02 -9.70 -6.73
N ARG A 80 -6.81 -8.43 -7.07
CA ARG A 80 -7.03 -7.33 -6.13
C ARG A 80 -8.53 -7.21 -5.84
N LEU A 81 -8.89 -6.67 -4.68
CA LEU A 81 -10.29 -6.41 -4.28
C LEU A 81 -11.15 -5.66 -5.32
N ARG A 82 -10.52 -4.86 -6.20
CA ARG A 82 -11.18 -4.04 -7.23
C ARG A 82 -11.08 -4.63 -8.64
N ASP A 83 -10.39 -5.75 -8.78
CA ASP A 83 -10.27 -6.44 -10.06
C ASP A 83 -11.64 -7.04 -10.43
N LYS A 84 -12.17 -6.60 -11.57
CA LYS A 84 -13.43 -7.10 -12.14
C LYS A 84 -13.20 -7.96 -13.38
N GLU A 85 -11.95 -8.04 -13.86
CA GLU A 85 -11.59 -8.80 -15.06
C GLU A 85 -11.36 -10.28 -14.71
N GLN A 86 -10.84 -10.56 -13.52
CA GLN A 86 -10.61 -11.92 -13.04
C GLN A 86 -11.77 -12.49 -12.22
N PRO A 87 -11.96 -13.83 -12.25
CA PRO A 87 -12.93 -14.48 -11.38
C PRO A 87 -12.57 -14.27 -9.91
N HIS A 88 -13.59 -14.19 -9.06
CA HIS A 88 -13.39 -14.02 -7.63
C HIS A 88 -12.69 -15.26 -7.03
N PRO A 89 -11.63 -15.08 -6.22
CA PRO A 89 -10.86 -16.21 -5.71
C PRO A 89 -11.70 -17.04 -4.75
N ILE A 90 -11.48 -18.34 -4.76
CA ILE A 90 -12.20 -19.29 -3.92
C ILE A 90 -11.49 -19.36 -2.56
N LEU A 91 -12.09 -18.70 -1.56
CA LEU A 91 -11.68 -18.78 -0.16
C LEU A 91 -12.02 -20.16 0.39
N LEU A 92 -11.00 -20.90 0.82
CA LEU A 92 -11.16 -22.22 1.44
C LEU A 92 -11.21 -22.13 2.96
N ASP A 93 -10.49 -21.16 3.54
CA ASP A 93 -10.37 -21.00 4.98
C ASP A 93 -9.85 -19.61 5.33
N HIS A 94 -10.10 -19.15 6.56
CA HIS A 94 -9.53 -17.91 7.06
C HIS A 94 -9.18 -18.04 8.53
N LEU A 95 -7.88 -18.04 8.86
CA LEU A 95 -7.42 -18.03 10.24
C LEU A 95 -7.97 -16.79 10.95
N ILE A 96 -8.50 -16.99 12.16
CA ILE A 96 -8.84 -15.89 13.05
C ILE A 96 -7.53 -15.47 13.72
N VAL A 97 -7.11 -14.23 13.46
CA VAL A 97 -5.84 -13.73 13.98
C VAL A 97 -6.06 -12.46 14.76
N PHE A 98 -5.54 -12.43 15.99
CA PHE A 98 -5.45 -11.24 16.82
C PHE A 98 -4.00 -10.81 16.92
N ASP A 99 -3.72 -9.60 16.44
CA ASP A 99 -2.40 -8.97 16.52
C ASP A 99 -2.39 -7.97 17.69
N ILE A 100 -1.56 -8.27 18.69
CA ILE A 100 -1.51 -7.57 19.97
C ILE A 100 -0.17 -6.87 20.08
N ASP A 101 -0.16 -5.58 19.77
CA ASP A 101 1.05 -4.80 19.57
C ASP A 101 1.03 -3.56 20.48
N VAL A 102 2.01 -3.44 21.39
CA VAL A 102 2.11 -2.26 22.27
C VAL A 102 3.36 -1.46 21.90
N ALA A 103 3.14 -0.38 21.15
CA ALA A 103 4.21 0.52 20.72
C ALA A 103 4.57 1.56 21.80
N PRO A 104 5.83 2.05 21.84
CA PRO A 104 6.99 1.56 21.11
C PRO A 104 7.64 0.33 21.78
N LEU A 105 8.57 -0.33 21.07
CA LEU A 105 9.29 -1.51 21.58
C LEU A 105 9.99 -1.25 22.93
N SER A 106 9.60 -2.00 23.95
CA SER A 106 10.30 -2.09 25.23
C SER A 106 9.84 -3.29 26.04
N LEU A 107 10.63 -3.72 27.04
CA LEU A 107 10.24 -4.82 27.93
C LEU A 107 8.93 -4.52 28.67
N LYS A 108 8.72 -3.29 29.17
CA LYS A 108 7.46 -2.92 29.83
C LYS A 108 6.25 -3.05 28.89
N ASN A 109 6.38 -2.56 27.65
CA ASN A 109 5.27 -2.62 26.69
C ASN A 109 5.05 -4.04 26.17
N LEU A 110 6.12 -4.81 25.97
CA LEU A 110 6.01 -6.23 25.65
C LEU A 110 5.36 -7.03 26.76
N GLU A 111 5.61 -6.70 28.03
CA GLU A 111 4.92 -7.34 29.17
C GLU A 111 3.43 -7.00 29.15
N LYS A 112 3.06 -5.75 28.83
CA LYS A 112 1.65 -5.36 28.61
C LYS A 112 1.04 -6.18 27.49
N ALA A 113 1.70 -6.26 26.33
CA ALA A 113 1.25 -7.05 25.19
C ALA A 113 1.09 -8.54 25.54
N ARG A 114 2.03 -9.11 26.30
CA ARG A 114 1.98 -10.49 26.79
C ARG A 114 0.77 -10.72 27.69
N THR A 115 0.53 -9.80 28.63
CA THR A 115 -0.62 -9.87 29.54
C THR A 115 -1.93 -9.83 28.77
N ILE A 116 -2.09 -8.88 27.83
CA ILE A 116 -3.26 -8.81 26.94
C ILE A 116 -3.43 -10.13 26.17
N ALA A 117 -2.35 -10.71 25.65
CA ALA A 117 -2.41 -11.97 24.90
C ALA A 117 -2.84 -13.16 25.78
N VAL A 118 -2.36 -13.23 27.03
CA VAL A 118 -2.77 -14.26 27.99
C VAL A 118 -4.25 -14.10 28.35
N ASP A 119 -4.65 -12.89 28.70
CA ASP A 119 -6.02 -12.59 29.14
C ASP A 119 -7.01 -12.83 27.98
N LEU A 120 -6.64 -12.44 26.75
CA LEU A 120 -7.46 -12.69 25.56
C LEU A 120 -7.59 -14.19 25.28
N GLN A 121 -6.52 -14.97 25.44
CA GLN A 121 -6.60 -16.43 25.31
C GLN A 121 -7.51 -17.05 26.37
N ASP A 122 -7.39 -16.62 27.63
CA ASP A 122 -8.20 -17.15 28.74
C ASP A 122 -9.69 -16.73 28.62
N TYR A 123 -9.97 -15.65 27.89
CA TYR A 123 -11.32 -15.27 27.47
C TYR A 123 -11.83 -16.14 26.31
N LEU A 124 -11.06 -16.22 25.21
CA LEU A 124 -11.47 -16.90 23.98
C LEU A 124 -11.55 -18.43 24.11
N VAL A 125 -10.84 -19.04 25.06
CA VAL A 125 -10.93 -20.50 25.32
C VAL A 125 -12.35 -20.95 25.72
N ARG A 126 -13.21 -20.00 26.14
CA ARG A 126 -14.61 -20.26 26.49
C ARG A 126 -15.55 -20.23 25.28
N ASP A 127 -15.09 -19.69 24.14
CA ASP A 127 -15.88 -19.63 22.91
C ASP A 127 -15.82 -21.00 22.21
N THR A 128 -16.95 -21.71 22.17
CA THR A 128 -17.05 -23.05 21.60
C THR A 128 -17.13 -23.06 20.06
N SER A 129 -17.12 -21.89 19.41
CA SER A 129 -17.15 -21.80 17.94
C SER A 129 -15.77 -21.80 17.30
N ILE A 130 -14.72 -21.59 18.10
CA ILE A 130 -13.34 -21.46 17.64
C ILE A 130 -12.40 -22.36 18.45
N GLU A 131 -11.29 -22.75 17.84
CA GLU A 131 -10.25 -23.55 18.49
C GLU A 131 -8.90 -22.84 18.39
N PHE A 132 -8.13 -22.85 19.49
CA PHE A 132 -6.78 -22.31 19.52
C PHE A 132 -5.85 -23.16 18.66
N LEU A 133 -5.21 -22.53 17.67
CA LEU A 133 -4.27 -23.19 16.79
C LEU A 133 -2.82 -23.03 17.29
N SER A 134 -2.38 -21.79 17.49
CA SER A 134 -1.02 -21.48 17.93
C SER A 134 -0.89 -20.03 18.38
N CYS A 135 0.24 -19.68 18.97
CA CYS A 135 0.62 -18.29 19.19
C CYS A 135 2.09 -18.05 18.85
N SER A 136 2.42 -16.79 18.56
CA SER A 136 3.78 -16.40 18.22
C SER A 136 4.17 -15.08 18.85
N PHE A 137 5.43 -14.95 19.21
CA PHE A 137 6.07 -13.65 19.40
C PHE A 137 6.35 -13.04 18.02
N SER A 138 5.94 -11.79 17.77
CA SER A 138 6.02 -11.15 16.43
C SER A 138 7.44 -10.82 15.96
N GLY A 139 8.45 -11.07 16.79
CA GLY A 139 9.83 -10.63 16.58
C GLY A 139 10.04 -9.15 16.92
N SER A 140 9.01 -8.41 17.34
CA SER A 140 9.16 -7.02 17.75
C SER A 140 8.41 -6.69 19.04
N LYS A 141 7.22 -6.10 18.94
CA LYS A 141 6.56 -5.35 20.02
C LYS A 141 5.25 -6.02 20.49
N GLY A 142 5.02 -7.25 20.09
CA GLY A 142 3.74 -7.90 20.30
C GLY A 142 3.70 -9.39 20.00
N PHE A 143 2.49 -9.90 19.97
CA PHE A 143 2.16 -11.30 19.82
C PHE A 143 1.02 -11.48 18.82
N HIS A 144 1.01 -12.65 18.17
CA HIS A 144 -0.12 -13.06 17.35
C HIS A 144 -0.75 -14.31 17.95
N LEU A 145 -2.06 -14.30 18.12
CA LEU A 145 -2.84 -15.48 18.48
C LEU A 145 -3.60 -15.95 17.24
N PHE A 146 -3.53 -17.26 16.96
CA PHE A 146 -4.15 -17.89 15.81
C PHE A 146 -5.23 -18.87 16.27
N TYR A 147 -6.41 -18.79 15.67
CA TYR A 147 -7.52 -19.70 15.89
C TYR A 147 -8.11 -20.16 14.56
N VAL A 148 -8.82 -21.28 14.60
CA VAL A 148 -9.59 -21.83 13.49
C VAL A 148 -11.07 -21.90 13.87
N ASP A 149 -11.96 -21.81 12.88
CA ASP A 149 -13.37 -22.11 13.14
C ASP A 149 -13.58 -23.61 13.27
N LEU A 150 -14.42 -24.00 14.22
CA LEU A 150 -14.96 -25.36 14.29
C LEU A 150 -16.14 -25.52 13.31
N ASP A 151 -16.95 -24.47 13.16
CA ASP A 151 -18.03 -24.42 12.17
C ASP A 151 -17.53 -23.94 10.79
N ARG A 152 -17.74 -24.81 9.80
CA ARG A 152 -17.27 -24.68 8.43
C ARG A 152 -18.37 -24.22 7.44
N ASP A 153 -19.62 -24.07 7.87
CA ASP A 153 -20.77 -23.81 6.98
C ASP A 153 -20.58 -22.58 6.09
N LYS A 154 -20.04 -21.49 6.66
CA LYS A 154 -19.71 -20.27 5.92
C LYS A 154 -18.72 -20.48 4.77
N PHE A 155 -17.89 -21.53 4.80
CA PHE A 155 -16.97 -21.85 3.70
C PHE A 155 -17.60 -22.75 2.63
N ALA A 156 -18.80 -23.28 2.87
CA ALA A 156 -19.57 -24.08 1.91
C ALA A 156 -20.39 -23.22 0.92
N ILE A 157 -20.58 -21.93 1.20
CA ILE A 157 -21.30 -20.98 0.32
C ILE A 157 -20.75 -21.04 -1.11
N GLU A 158 -21.57 -21.39 -2.09
CA GLU A 158 -21.14 -21.64 -3.47
C GLU A 158 -20.54 -20.39 -4.13
N ASN A 159 -21.18 -19.23 -3.97
CA ASN A 159 -20.72 -17.98 -4.55
C ASN A 159 -19.44 -17.48 -3.82
N PRO A 160 -18.27 -17.38 -4.50
CA PRO A 160 -17.01 -17.05 -3.81
C PRO A 160 -16.97 -15.64 -3.22
N LYS A 161 -17.69 -14.69 -3.82
CA LYS A 161 -17.74 -13.31 -3.33
C LYS A 161 -18.58 -13.23 -2.07
N GLU A 162 -19.78 -13.80 -2.11
CA GLU A 162 -20.67 -13.89 -0.95
C GLU A 162 -20.00 -14.63 0.20
N ARG A 163 -19.32 -15.75 -0.09
CA ARG A 163 -18.52 -16.51 0.87
C ARG A 163 -17.51 -15.62 1.60
N GLU A 164 -16.68 -14.87 0.86
CA GLU A 164 -15.69 -13.98 1.44
C GLU A 164 -16.34 -12.85 2.27
N GLU A 165 -17.48 -12.32 1.82
CA GLU A 165 -18.23 -11.27 2.52
C GLU A 165 -18.83 -11.76 3.85
N VAL A 166 -19.41 -12.96 3.88
CA VAL A 166 -19.95 -13.59 5.09
C VAL A 166 -18.84 -13.90 6.08
N VAL A 167 -17.72 -14.46 5.62
CA VAL A 167 -16.54 -14.70 6.49
C VAL A 167 -16.06 -13.39 7.09
N ARG A 168 -15.90 -12.33 6.28
CA ARG A 168 -15.48 -11.01 6.75
C ARG A 168 -16.43 -10.43 7.80
N GLU A 169 -17.74 -10.56 7.61
CA GLU A 169 -18.72 -10.03 8.56
C GLU A 169 -18.71 -10.81 9.87
N ASN A 170 -18.61 -12.14 9.82
CA ASN A 170 -18.40 -12.97 11.01
C ASN A 170 -17.15 -12.55 11.79
N ARG A 171 -16.03 -12.25 11.10
CA ARG A 171 -14.81 -11.74 11.76
C ARG A 171 -15.00 -10.37 12.40
N LYS A 172 -15.74 -9.47 11.77
CA LYS A 172 -16.05 -8.17 12.38
C LYS A 172 -16.86 -8.34 13.66
N GLN A 173 -17.88 -9.19 13.65
CA GLN A 173 -18.68 -9.47 14.85
C GLN A 173 -17.83 -10.03 15.98
N LEU A 174 -16.95 -11.00 15.68
CA LEU A 174 -16.00 -11.52 16.67
C LEU A 174 -15.05 -10.44 17.20
N LEU A 175 -14.49 -9.62 16.31
CA LEU A 175 -13.61 -8.51 16.68
C LEU A 175 -14.33 -7.48 17.56
N THR A 176 -15.58 -7.12 17.23
CA THR A 176 -16.40 -6.21 18.03
C THR A 176 -16.58 -6.76 19.44
N ARG A 177 -16.96 -8.03 19.60
CA ARG A 177 -17.08 -8.68 20.93
C ARG A 177 -15.78 -8.59 21.74
N VAL A 178 -14.63 -8.81 21.10
CA VAL A 178 -13.31 -8.74 21.75
C VAL A 178 -12.97 -7.30 22.17
N ILE A 179 -13.30 -6.30 21.36
CA ILE A 179 -13.06 -4.89 21.68
C ILE A 179 -13.99 -4.41 22.79
N GLU A 180 -15.27 -4.81 22.76
CA GLU A 180 -16.27 -4.47 23.78
C GLU A 180 -15.92 -5.04 25.16
N GLU A 181 -15.27 -6.21 25.21
CA GLU A 181 -14.71 -6.78 26.44
C GLU A 181 -13.42 -6.04 26.92
N GLY A 182 -12.94 -5.06 26.15
CA GLY A 182 -11.85 -4.17 26.54
C GLY A 182 -10.46 -4.61 26.09
N PHE A 183 -10.34 -5.61 25.21
CA PHE A 183 -9.05 -6.06 24.70
C PHE A 183 -8.48 -5.11 23.62
N GLU A 184 -7.25 -4.63 23.83
CA GLU A 184 -6.52 -3.79 22.87
C GLU A 184 -5.86 -4.65 21.77
N VAL A 185 -6.52 -4.82 20.62
CA VAL A 185 -6.02 -5.57 19.43
C VAL A 185 -6.03 -4.71 18.16
N ASP A 186 -5.22 -5.03 17.14
CA ASP A 186 -5.26 -4.35 15.83
C ASP A 186 -6.56 -4.70 15.07
N GLN A 187 -7.46 -3.72 14.99
CA GLN A 187 -8.76 -3.85 14.35
C GLN A 187 -8.69 -4.13 12.83
N LYS A 188 -7.54 -3.87 12.19
CA LYS A 188 -7.38 -4.08 10.74
C LYS A 188 -6.97 -5.49 10.37
N VAL A 189 -6.56 -6.32 11.35
CA VAL A 189 -6.03 -7.66 11.07
C VAL A 189 -7.16 -8.67 10.96
N THR A 190 -8.00 -8.79 12.00
CA THR A 190 -8.93 -9.91 12.16
C THR A 190 -9.98 -10.01 11.05
N ALA A 191 -10.50 -8.87 10.57
CA ALA A 191 -11.54 -8.85 9.54
C ALA A 191 -11.01 -8.86 8.10
N ASP A 192 -9.71 -8.62 7.89
CA ASP A 192 -9.13 -8.56 6.54
C ASP A 192 -8.78 -9.96 6.03
N THR A 193 -9.67 -10.53 5.21
CA THR A 193 -9.50 -11.84 4.56
C THR A 193 -8.31 -11.90 3.61
N ARG A 194 -7.69 -10.78 3.22
CA ARG A 194 -6.47 -10.75 2.41
C ARG A 194 -5.24 -10.29 3.21
N ARG A 195 -5.33 -10.27 4.54
CA ARG A 195 -4.23 -9.89 5.42
C ARG A 195 -3.07 -10.86 5.28
N ILE A 196 -1.86 -10.31 5.38
CA ILE A 196 -0.63 -11.08 5.57
C ILE A 196 -0.09 -10.80 6.95
N ILE A 197 0.48 -11.83 7.57
CA ILE A 197 1.13 -11.76 8.87
C ILE A 197 2.54 -12.33 8.79
N ARG A 198 3.42 -11.93 9.70
CA ARG A 198 4.80 -12.37 9.69
C ARG A 198 4.86 -13.89 9.89
N LEU A 199 5.57 -14.58 8.99
CA LEU A 199 5.70 -16.03 9.04
C LEU A 199 6.53 -16.43 10.27
N PRO A 200 5.99 -17.23 11.21
CA PRO A 200 6.81 -17.80 12.28
C PRO A 200 8.00 -18.58 11.72
N GLY A 201 9.16 -18.45 12.36
CA GLY A 201 10.47 -18.87 11.87
C GLY A 201 11.25 -17.79 11.10
N SER A 202 10.61 -16.69 10.69
CA SER A 202 11.29 -15.59 9.98
C SER A 202 11.90 -14.53 10.89
N ILE A 203 12.96 -13.85 10.43
CA ILE A 203 13.56 -12.71 11.14
C ILE A 203 12.75 -11.43 10.91
N HIS A 204 12.59 -10.63 11.97
CA HIS A 204 12.05 -9.28 11.88
C HIS A 204 13.15 -8.29 11.46
N GLY A 205 13.04 -7.71 10.26
CA GLY A 205 14.09 -6.94 9.61
C GLY A 205 14.63 -5.76 10.42
N LYS A 206 13.80 -5.11 11.24
CA LYS A 206 14.20 -4.00 12.13
C LYS A 206 14.86 -4.42 13.45
N THR A 207 14.42 -5.52 14.07
CA THR A 207 14.84 -5.90 15.43
C THR A 207 15.90 -6.99 15.41
N GLY A 208 15.92 -7.84 14.38
CA GLY A 208 16.79 -9.01 14.31
C GLY A 208 16.32 -10.21 15.14
N TYR A 209 15.18 -10.11 15.85
CA TYR A 209 14.59 -11.27 16.52
C TYR A 209 13.76 -12.06 15.54
N GLN A 210 13.72 -13.38 15.74
CA GLN A 210 12.83 -14.26 15.02
C GLN A 210 11.38 -14.06 15.50
N CYS A 211 10.45 -14.11 14.56
CA CYS A 211 9.05 -14.39 14.84
C CYS A 211 8.96 -15.85 15.27
N THR A 212 8.66 -16.14 16.52
CA THR A 212 8.84 -17.48 17.08
C THR A 212 7.51 -17.99 17.59
N LEU A 213 7.13 -19.20 17.17
CA LEU A 213 6.02 -19.92 17.79
C LEU A 213 6.38 -20.18 19.25
N ILE A 214 5.44 -19.90 20.13
CA ILE A 214 5.59 -20.15 21.56
C ILE A 214 4.39 -20.96 22.04
N THR A 215 4.59 -21.81 23.04
CA THR A 215 3.49 -22.51 23.68
C THR A 215 2.72 -21.57 24.61
N LEU A 216 1.49 -21.95 24.98
CA LEU A 216 0.73 -21.19 25.99
C LEU A 216 1.48 -21.12 27.34
N ASP A 217 2.19 -22.18 27.72
CA ASP A 217 3.02 -22.18 28.93
C ASP A 217 4.18 -21.17 28.81
N GLN A 218 4.84 -21.10 27.66
CA GLN A 218 5.87 -20.10 27.40
C GLN A 218 5.31 -18.67 27.42
N LEU A 219 4.11 -18.47 26.85
CA LEU A 219 3.43 -17.17 26.89
C LEU A 219 3.06 -16.76 28.33
N LYS A 220 2.70 -17.71 29.19
CA LYS A 220 2.36 -17.48 30.61
C LYS A 220 3.60 -17.27 31.51
N LYS A 221 4.79 -17.72 31.10
CA LYS A 221 6.06 -17.45 31.81
C LYS A 221 6.38 -15.95 31.86
N PRO A 222 7.19 -15.51 32.85
CA PRO A 222 7.73 -14.15 32.85
C PRO A 222 8.41 -13.81 31.52
N LEU A 223 8.15 -12.62 30.97
CA LEU A 223 8.65 -12.21 29.65
C LEU A 223 10.16 -12.38 29.49
N LYS A 224 10.93 -12.10 30.55
CA LYS A 224 12.39 -12.22 30.53
C LYS A 224 12.84 -13.65 30.29
N ASP A 225 12.12 -14.63 30.82
CA ASP A 225 12.48 -16.03 30.66
C ASP A 225 12.09 -16.50 29.26
N MET A 226 10.88 -16.14 28.81
CA MET A 226 10.44 -16.38 27.43
C MET A 226 11.44 -15.82 26.40
N LEU A 227 11.92 -14.58 26.58
CA LEU A 227 12.85 -13.93 25.63
C LEU A 227 14.25 -14.56 25.58
N LYS A 228 14.66 -15.37 26.55
CA LYS A 228 15.96 -16.08 26.51
C LYS A 228 16.00 -17.10 25.40
N ASP A 229 14.86 -17.75 25.16
CA ASP A 229 14.70 -18.87 24.23
C ASP A 229 14.42 -18.39 22.79
N ILE A 230 14.19 -17.09 22.59
CA ILE A 230 13.86 -16.52 21.27
C ILE A 230 15.14 -16.38 20.41
N PRO A 231 15.21 -17.09 19.26
CA PRO A 231 16.33 -16.96 18.33
C PRO A 231 16.42 -15.55 17.73
N ARG A 232 17.65 -15.14 17.41
CA ARG A 232 17.94 -13.82 16.86
C ARG A 232 19.29 -13.84 16.15
N ILE A 233 19.46 -12.97 15.17
CA ILE A 233 20.75 -12.75 14.51
C ILE A 233 21.70 -11.97 15.44
N ASP A 234 23.00 -12.05 15.17
CA ASP A 234 24.03 -11.41 15.99
C ASP A 234 23.86 -9.88 16.04
N SER A 235 23.48 -9.27 14.91
CA SER A 235 23.18 -7.84 14.81
C SER A 235 21.80 -7.42 15.37
N ALA A 236 21.14 -8.26 16.18
CA ALA A 236 19.85 -7.95 16.78
C ALA A 236 19.94 -6.79 17.80
N GLN A 237 18.94 -5.91 17.78
CA GLN A 237 18.91 -4.77 18.69
C GLN A 237 18.61 -5.22 20.12
N LYS A 238 19.21 -4.59 21.13
CA LYS A 238 18.82 -4.85 22.52
C LYS A 238 17.46 -4.21 22.81
N ILE A 239 16.52 -4.99 23.34
CA ILE A 239 15.20 -4.46 23.74
C ILE A 239 15.38 -3.58 24.99
N PRO A 240 14.95 -2.30 24.95
CA PRO A 240 15.11 -1.40 26.09
C PRO A 240 14.13 -1.77 27.22
N LYS A 241 14.53 -1.62 28.50
CA LYS A 241 13.69 -1.94 29.67
C LYS A 241 12.37 -1.17 29.69
N ARG A 242 12.44 0.14 29.44
CA ARG A 242 11.27 1.02 29.30
C ARG A 242 11.27 1.57 27.90
N ALA A 243 10.09 1.85 27.38
CA ALA A 243 9.94 2.66 26.19
C ALA A 243 10.82 3.88 26.43
N ARG A 244 11.80 4.10 25.56
CA ARG A 244 12.43 5.41 25.54
C ARG A 244 11.25 6.34 25.35
N LYS A 245 10.96 7.21 26.34
CA LYS A 245 10.19 8.43 26.05
C LYS A 245 10.79 8.88 24.73
N PRO A 246 10.00 9.11 23.66
CA PRO A 246 10.58 9.85 22.54
C PRO A 246 11.30 10.98 23.23
N LYS A 247 12.64 11.05 23.09
CA LYS A 247 13.35 12.16 23.69
C LYS A 247 12.52 13.33 23.20
N LYS A 248 11.86 14.10 24.09
CA LYS A 248 11.63 15.52 23.80
C LYS A 248 12.98 15.88 23.30
N ARG A 249 13.12 16.08 21.98
CA ARG A 249 14.43 16.19 21.37
C ARG A 249 15.02 17.37 22.14
N ALA A 250 15.89 17.10 23.11
CA ALA A 250 16.74 18.11 23.67
C ALA A 250 17.48 18.54 22.43
N LYS A 251 17.16 19.76 21.96
CA LYS A 251 17.64 20.35 20.72
C LYS A 251 19.06 19.81 20.51
N LYS A 252 19.23 18.87 19.58
CA LYS A 252 20.57 18.39 19.29
C LYS A 252 21.29 19.63 18.82
N LYS A 253 22.27 20.13 19.59
CA LYS A 253 23.18 21.17 19.10
C LYS A 253 23.68 20.67 17.74
N PRO A 254 23.45 21.40 16.65
CA PRO A 254 24.14 21.08 15.42
C PRO A 254 25.61 21.34 15.69
N LYS A 255 26.40 20.28 15.69
CA LYS A 255 27.75 20.40 15.14
C LYS A 255 27.54 20.72 13.66
N GLN A 256 28.07 21.88 13.27
CA GLN A 256 27.31 23.03 12.76
C GLN A 256 26.59 22.82 11.41
N ARG A 257 25.25 22.76 11.45
CA ARG A 257 24.31 22.99 10.35
C ARG A 257 23.02 23.54 10.97
N LYS A 258 22.61 24.75 10.58
CA LYS A 258 21.63 25.56 11.35
C LYS A 258 20.22 24.91 11.42
N PRO A 259 19.44 25.25 12.47
CA PRO A 259 18.53 24.33 13.16
C PRO A 259 17.27 23.97 12.37
N GLU A 260 16.99 22.67 12.35
CA GLU A 260 15.67 22.09 12.03
C GLU A 260 14.59 22.79 12.85
N VAL A 261 13.78 23.57 12.15
CA VAL A 261 12.45 24.04 12.54
C VAL A 261 11.62 22.82 12.96
N GLU A 262 10.71 23.03 13.91
CA GLU A 262 9.62 22.10 14.17
C GLU A 262 8.95 21.72 12.84
N THR A 263 9.28 20.57 12.27
CA THR A 263 8.36 20.00 11.29
C THR A 263 7.23 19.38 12.10
N ARG A 264 6.24 20.23 12.44
CA ARG A 264 4.85 19.85 12.19
C ARG A 264 4.86 19.11 10.84
N SER A 265 4.20 17.96 10.74
CA SER A 265 3.87 17.43 9.43
C SER A 265 3.08 18.54 8.74
N VAL A 266 3.75 19.34 7.92
CA VAL A 266 3.13 20.49 7.26
C VAL A 266 2.17 19.85 6.28
N GLN A 267 0.90 19.84 6.65
CA GLN A 267 -0.15 19.32 5.80
C GLN A 267 -0.15 20.21 4.56
N GLN A 268 0.32 19.64 3.46
CA GLN A 268 0.40 20.34 2.19
C GLN A 268 -0.96 20.22 1.52
N TYR A 269 -1.67 21.34 1.43
CA TYR A 269 -2.95 21.44 0.74
C TYR A 269 -2.68 21.76 -0.72
N MET A 270 -3.34 21.01 -1.61
CA MET A 270 -3.28 21.28 -3.05
C MET A 270 -4.61 20.95 -3.71
N VAL A 271 -4.93 21.65 -4.78
CA VAL A 271 -6.07 21.36 -5.64
C VAL A 271 -5.61 20.40 -6.74
N GLU A 272 -6.39 19.33 -6.92
CA GLU A 272 -6.22 18.39 -8.00
C GLU A 272 -7.47 18.37 -8.88
N ALA A 273 -7.26 18.30 -10.19
CA ALA A 273 -8.30 18.10 -11.19
C ALA A 273 -8.26 16.66 -11.71
N SER A 274 -9.43 16.09 -11.92
CA SER A 274 -9.57 14.75 -12.50
C SER A 274 -9.36 14.78 -14.01
N THR A 275 -8.75 13.73 -14.58
CA THR A 275 -8.66 13.57 -16.05
C THR A 275 -9.94 13.03 -16.70
N HIS A 276 -10.91 12.57 -15.91
CA HIS A 276 -12.15 12.00 -16.45
C HIS A 276 -13.10 13.09 -16.94
N VAL A 277 -13.78 12.84 -18.06
CA VAL A 277 -14.79 13.74 -18.63
C VAL A 277 -16.14 13.44 -17.96
N PRO A 278 -16.62 14.29 -17.04
CA PRO A 278 -17.80 13.98 -16.24
C PRO A 278 -19.05 13.91 -17.11
N GLY A 279 -19.97 13.00 -16.79
CA GLY A 279 -21.17 12.74 -17.60
C GLY A 279 -20.94 11.80 -18.79
N THR A 280 -19.74 11.25 -18.93
CA THR A 280 -19.44 10.19 -19.90
C THR A 280 -19.10 8.88 -19.19
N LYS A 281 -19.24 7.74 -19.87
CA LYS A 281 -18.93 6.44 -19.27
C LYS A 281 -17.44 6.15 -19.21
N ASP A 282 -16.70 6.52 -20.26
CA ASP A 282 -15.33 6.06 -20.47
C ASP A 282 -14.43 7.08 -21.16
N ARG A 283 -14.79 8.37 -21.21
CA ARG A 283 -13.94 9.41 -21.79
C ARG A 283 -12.98 10.01 -20.76
N SER A 284 -11.77 10.32 -21.21
CA SER A 284 -10.70 10.97 -20.45
C SER A 284 -9.93 11.93 -21.35
N VAL A 285 -9.33 12.95 -20.76
CA VAL A 285 -8.36 13.82 -21.44
C VAL A 285 -6.94 13.32 -21.22
N ILE A 286 -6.00 13.79 -22.05
CA ILE A 286 -4.56 13.71 -21.74
C ILE A 286 -4.22 14.93 -20.89
N PHE A 287 -3.96 14.71 -19.61
CA PHE A 287 -3.64 15.79 -18.68
C PHE A 287 -2.60 15.31 -17.67
N PHE A 288 -1.40 15.89 -17.70
CA PHE A 288 -0.29 15.44 -16.87
C PHE A 288 0.88 16.42 -16.80
N TRP A 289 1.63 16.35 -15.70
CA TRP A 289 2.95 16.94 -15.60
C TRP A 289 3.95 16.15 -16.44
N LEU A 290 4.67 16.85 -17.33
CA LEU A 290 5.63 16.23 -18.22
C LEU A 290 6.68 15.41 -17.41
N PRO A 291 7.08 14.22 -17.90
CA PRO A 291 7.94 13.32 -17.15
C PRO A 291 9.39 13.81 -17.16
N TYR A 292 10.10 13.64 -16.06
CA TYR A 292 11.53 13.96 -16.00
C TYR A 292 12.38 13.18 -17.02
N SER A 293 11.92 12.02 -17.46
CA SER A 293 12.59 11.25 -18.51
C SER A 293 12.59 11.95 -19.88
N TRP A 294 11.73 12.95 -20.08
CA TRP A 294 11.73 13.82 -21.27
C TRP A 294 12.62 15.06 -21.08
N GLY A 295 13.26 15.20 -19.92
CA GLY A 295 14.01 16.40 -19.54
C GLY A 295 13.18 17.36 -18.69
N ILE A 296 13.60 18.63 -18.68
CA ILE A 296 12.98 19.75 -17.97
C ILE A 296 12.90 20.96 -18.93
N GLY A 297 12.02 21.93 -18.63
CA GLY A 297 11.87 23.14 -19.44
C GLY A 297 11.65 22.84 -20.93
N GLU A 298 12.41 23.53 -21.80
CA GLU A 298 12.32 23.44 -23.26
C GLU A 298 12.44 22.01 -23.80
N LYS A 299 13.38 21.21 -23.28
CA LYS A 299 13.58 19.83 -23.74
C LYS A 299 12.36 18.94 -23.49
N ALA A 300 11.69 19.14 -22.35
CA ALA A 300 10.45 18.45 -22.05
C ALA A 300 9.31 18.92 -22.98
N MET A 301 9.28 20.22 -23.28
CA MET A 301 8.31 20.81 -24.21
C MET A 301 8.48 20.24 -25.63
N GLU A 302 9.69 20.14 -26.15
CA GLU A 302 9.99 19.53 -27.46
C GLU A 302 9.44 18.10 -27.56
N SER A 303 9.72 17.27 -26.55
CA SER A 303 9.20 15.89 -26.48
C SER A 303 7.67 15.84 -26.46
N ALA A 304 7.02 16.81 -25.80
CA ALA A 304 5.57 16.91 -25.77
C ALA A 304 5.00 17.33 -27.13
N LEU A 305 5.66 18.24 -27.85
CA LEU A 305 5.27 18.66 -29.19
C LEU A 305 5.43 17.53 -30.23
N GLU A 306 6.46 16.70 -30.10
CA GLU A 306 6.61 15.47 -30.90
C GLU A 306 5.40 14.54 -30.67
N MET A 307 5.09 14.23 -29.39
CA MET A 307 3.91 13.41 -29.05
C MET A 307 2.60 13.98 -29.60
N ILE A 308 2.39 15.30 -29.52
CA ILE A 308 1.19 15.96 -30.06
C ILE A 308 1.05 15.72 -31.56
N ASN A 309 2.15 15.84 -32.30
CA ASN A 309 2.14 15.66 -33.74
C ASN A 309 1.94 14.19 -34.13
N ASP A 310 2.65 13.27 -33.47
CA ASP A 310 2.59 11.83 -33.75
C ASP A 310 1.20 11.24 -33.48
N GLU A 311 0.58 11.62 -32.37
CA GLU A 311 -0.75 11.13 -31.96
C GLU A 311 -1.89 11.99 -32.49
N ASN A 312 -1.58 13.02 -33.29
CA ASN A 312 -2.51 13.97 -33.88
C ASN A 312 -3.50 14.58 -32.84
N LEU A 313 -2.96 15.06 -31.72
CA LEU A 313 -3.74 15.55 -30.58
C LEU A 313 -4.31 16.96 -30.76
N GLY A 314 -3.97 17.63 -31.87
CA GLY A 314 -4.34 19.01 -32.12
C GLY A 314 -3.72 19.98 -31.11
N MET A 315 -4.43 21.07 -30.83
CA MET A 315 -3.93 22.15 -29.96
C MET A 315 -4.06 21.81 -28.47
N CYS A 316 -2.95 21.76 -27.75
CA CYS A 316 -2.85 21.47 -26.32
C CYS A 316 -2.38 22.69 -25.53
N SER A 317 -2.83 22.79 -24.28
CA SER A 317 -2.53 23.89 -23.36
C SER A 317 -1.40 23.52 -22.41
N PHE A 318 -0.57 24.50 -22.09
CA PHE A 318 0.63 24.31 -21.28
C PHE A 318 0.78 25.37 -20.20
N TRP A 319 1.25 24.94 -19.02
CA TRP A 319 1.59 25.80 -17.89
C TRP A 319 2.96 25.45 -17.34
N GLN A 320 3.64 26.42 -16.75
CA GLN A 320 4.95 26.28 -16.14
C GLN A 320 4.89 26.50 -14.64
N GLN A 321 5.60 25.67 -13.89
CA GLN A 321 5.89 25.92 -12.48
C GLN A 321 7.36 25.58 -12.22
N GLY A 322 8.19 26.61 -12.06
CA GLY A 322 9.64 26.45 -12.04
C GLY A 322 10.13 25.75 -13.31
N GLU A 323 10.84 24.63 -13.18
CA GLU A 323 11.35 23.85 -14.32
C GLU A 323 10.36 22.78 -14.83
N ARG A 324 9.20 22.65 -14.20
CA ARG A 324 8.18 21.65 -14.55
C ARG A 324 7.13 22.26 -15.45
N ILE A 325 6.69 21.48 -16.43
CA ILE A 325 5.63 21.86 -17.36
C ILE A 325 4.44 20.92 -17.16
N LEU A 326 3.25 21.49 -17.09
CA LEU A 326 1.96 20.82 -17.09
C LEU A 326 1.35 20.93 -18.50
N MET A 327 0.81 19.83 -19.01
CA MET A 327 0.17 19.77 -20.33
C MET A 327 -1.26 19.25 -20.21
N LEU A 328 -2.20 19.87 -20.93
CA LEU A 328 -3.59 19.44 -21.12
C LEU A 328 -3.94 19.39 -22.62
N CYS A 329 -4.38 18.24 -23.10
CA CYS A 329 -5.10 18.10 -24.36
C CYS A 329 -6.59 17.94 -24.05
N PRO A 330 -7.46 18.90 -24.42
CA PRO A 330 -8.86 18.87 -24.02
C PRO A 330 -9.73 17.88 -24.82
N LEU A 331 -9.16 17.06 -25.71
CA LEU A 331 -9.92 16.04 -26.45
C LEU A 331 -10.49 14.98 -25.51
N ALA A 332 -11.79 14.71 -25.61
CA ALA A 332 -12.47 13.67 -24.85
C ALA A 332 -12.23 12.28 -25.48
N LEU A 333 -11.03 11.73 -25.28
CA LEU A 333 -10.60 10.46 -25.85
C LEU A 333 -11.19 9.26 -25.10
N PRO A 334 -11.43 8.10 -25.74
CA PRO A 334 -11.73 6.87 -25.03
C PRO A 334 -10.57 6.51 -24.11
N ARG A 335 -10.86 6.19 -22.85
CA ARG A 335 -9.84 5.86 -21.85
C ARG A 335 -8.82 4.79 -22.30
N PRO A 336 -9.21 3.71 -23.01
CA PRO A 336 -8.24 2.76 -23.56
C PRO A 336 -7.23 3.38 -24.55
N GLN A 337 -7.64 4.39 -25.33
CA GLN A 337 -6.76 5.13 -26.23
C GLN A 337 -5.73 5.93 -25.43
N VAL A 338 -6.16 6.65 -24.39
CA VAL A 338 -5.24 7.40 -23.50
C VAL A 338 -4.23 6.48 -22.83
N VAL A 339 -4.67 5.31 -22.35
CA VAL A 339 -3.79 4.28 -21.78
C VAL A 339 -2.75 3.79 -22.79
N LYS A 340 -3.15 3.59 -24.06
CA LYS A 340 -2.23 3.18 -25.12
C LYS A 340 -1.16 4.23 -25.37
N ILE A 341 -1.56 5.49 -25.53
CA ILE A 341 -0.64 6.63 -25.72
C ILE A 341 0.35 6.71 -24.56
N PHE A 342 -0.13 6.68 -23.30
CA PHE A 342 0.76 6.72 -22.15
C PHE A 342 1.77 5.56 -22.10
N LYS A 343 1.42 4.37 -22.58
CA LYS A 343 2.37 3.25 -22.66
C LYS A 343 3.42 3.47 -23.75
N SER A 344 3.02 3.90 -24.94
CA SER A 344 3.94 4.18 -26.07
C SER A 344 5.02 5.18 -25.69
N TYR A 345 4.67 6.15 -24.85
CA TYR A 345 5.54 7.25 -24.43
C TYR A 345 6.19 7.04 -23.04
N GLY A 346 6.27 5.79 -22.55
CA GLY A 346 7.02 5.44 -21.35
C GLY A 346 6.36 5.81 -20.00
N MET A 347 5.11 6.26 -20.01
CA MET A 347 4.34 6.67 -18.82
C MET A 347 3.55 5.51 -18.18
N SER A 348 4.20 4.35 -18.00
CA SER A 348 3.57 3.10 -17.54
C SER A 348 2.81 3.25 -16.21
N LYS A 349 3.28 4.08 -15.29
CA LYS A 349 2.61 4.33 -14.00
C LYS A 349 1.26 5.03 -14.20
N ARG A 350 1.20 6.09 -15.01
CA ARG A 350 -0.06 6.80 -15.30
C ARG A 350 -1.02 5.94 -16.10
N ALA A 351 -0.50 5.19 -17.07
CA ALA A 351 -1.30 4.20 -17.80
C ALA A 351 -1.97 3.19 -16.85
N SER A 352 -1.23 2.69 -15.84
CA SER A 352 -1.78 1.80 -14.81
C SER A 352 -2.82 2.49 -13.94
N VAL A 353 -2.58 3.73 -13.50
CA VAL A 353 -3.54 4.52 -12.71
C VAL A 353 -4.85 4.69 -13.47
N LEU A 354 -4.77 5.11 -14.73
CA LEU A 354 -5.96 5.36 -15.56
C LEU A 354 -6.71 4.05 -15.87
N LYS A 355 -6.01 2.92 -16.06
CA LYS A 355 -6.63 1.60 -16.21
C LYS A 355 -7.36 1.17 -14.93
N GLU A 356 -6.75 1.37 -13.76
CA GLU A 356 -7.24 0.84 -12.48
C GLU A 356 -8.29 1.72 -11.79
N ARG A 357 -8.17 3.04 -11.91
CA ARG A 357 -8.93 4.01 -11.12
C ARG A 357 -9.90 4.83 -11.94
N GLU A 358 -9.99 4.58 -13.24
CA GLU A 358 -10.89 5.25 -14.18
C GLU A 358 -10.53 6.71 -14.50
N HIS A 359 -9.76 7.36 -13.63
CA HIS A 359 -9.24 8.70 -13.76
C HIS A 359 -7.87 8.85 -13.06
N ASP A 360 -7.10 9.85 -13.48
CA ASP A 360 -5.92 10.33 -12.75
C ASP A 360 -6.27 11.67 -12.09
N TRP A 361 -5.66 11.97 -10.94
CA TRP A 361 -5.83 13.25 -10.24
C TRP A 361 -4.55 14.05 -10.38
N ILE A 362 -4.65 15.18 -11.07
CA ILE A 362 -3.52 16.00 -11.47
C ILE A 362 -3.51 17.27 -10.64
N ARG A 363 -2.41 17.51 -9.93
CA ARG A 363 -2.23 18.75 -9.17
C ARG A 363 -2.20 19.95 -10.12
N ILE A 364 -3.04 20.94 -9.84
CA ILE A 364 -3.20 22.18 -10.62
C ILE A 364 -2.99 23.46 -9.81
N SER A 365 -2.75 23.35 -8.49
CA SER A 365 -2.42 24.50 -7.66
C SER A 365 -1.00 24.42 -7.12
N ASN A 366 -0.57 25.55 -6.57
CA ASN A 366 0.54 25.61 -5.62
C ASN A 366 0.25 24.72 -4.40
N ILE A 367 1.33 24.34 -3.73
CA ILE A 367 1.27 23.68 -2.45
C ILE A 367 1.22 24.78 -1.39
N MET A 368 0.15 24.81 -0.60
CA MET A 368 -0.01 25.77 0.49
C MET A 368 0.65 25.21 1.75
N ASP A 369 1.59 25.96 2.32
CA ASP A 369 2.20 25.66 3.63
C ASP A 369 1.46 26.39 4.78
N GLU A 370 1.81 26.13 6.05
CA GLU A 370 1.13 26.71 7.22
C GLU A 370 1.35 28.22 7.41
N ASP A 371 2.34 28.83 6.75
CA ASP A 371 2.68 30.26 6.83
C ASP A 371 2.04 31.10 5.71
N ALA A 372 1.22 30.47 4.85
CA ALA A 372 0.55 31.10 3.71
C ALA A 372 1.49 31.68 2.63
N ASP A 373 2.75 31.22 2.59
CA ASP A 373 3.70 31.56 1.53
C ASP A 373 3.46 30.66 0.30
N TRP A 374 3.28 31.29 -0.86
CA TRP A 374 3.06 30.59 -2.12
C TRP A 374 4.39 30.07 -2.68
N ALA A 375 4.48 28.76 -2.95
CA ALA A 375 5.46 28.24 -3.91
C ALA A 375 5.23 28.91 -5.29
N VAL A 376 6.24 28.86 -6.18
CA VAL A 376 6.19 29.43 -7.55
C VAL A 376 4.84 29.16 -8.20
N GLU A 377 4.18 30.21 -8.68
CA GLU A 377 2.86 30.15 -9.30
C GLU A 377 2.87 29.31 -10.58
N LEU A 378 1.73 28.68 -10.88
CA LEU A 378 1.53 27.95 -12.11
C LEU A 378 1.16 28.94 -13.21
N GLU A 379 2.14 29.33 -14.03
CA GLU A 379 1.98 30.37 -15.05
C GLU A 379 1.55 29.76 -16.39
N PRO A 380 0.58 30.35 -17.12
CA PRO A 380 0.21 29.88 -18.44
C PRO A 380 1.34 30.14 -19.44
N ILE A 381 1.77 29.09 -20.16
CA ILE A 381 2.68 29.23 -21.31
C ILE A 381 1.85 29.56 -22.55
N GLY A 382 0.73 28.86 -22.75
CA GLY A 382 -0.17 29.06 -23.87
C GLY A 382 -0.60 27.77 -24.56
N ILE A 383 -1.06 27.90 -25.80
CA ILE A 383 -1.63 26.80 -26.60
C ILE A 383 -0.68 26.48 -27.76
N TYR A 384 -0.31 25.21 -27.90
CA TYR A 384 0.61 24.72 -28.94
C TYR A 384 0.06 23.47 -29.64
N GLY A 385 0.43 23.28 -30.91
CA GLY A 385 -0.03 22.19 -31.75
C GLY A 385 -0.72 22.70 -33.02
N LYS A 386 -1.05 21.79 -33.94
CA LYS A 386 -1.68 22.15 -35.21
C LYS A 386 -3.14 22.53 -34.98
N ASN A 387 -3.56 23.66 -35.54
CA ASN A 387 -4.96 24.06 -35.57
C ASN A 387 -5.68 23.24 -36.64
N GLN A 388 -6.39 22.20 -36.22
CA GLN A 388 -7.19 21.33 -37.08
C GLN A 388 -8.52 21.03 -36.40
N PRO A 389 -9.61 20.85 -37.16
CA PRO A 389 -10.88 20.44 -36.59
C PRO A 389 -10.70 19.14 -35.80
N PRO A 390 -11.15 19.08 -34.55
CA PRO A 390 -10.86 17.93 -33.72
C PRO A 390 -11.64 16.72 -34.28
N THR A 391 -10.94 15.59 -34.44
CA THR A 391 -11.57 14.32 -34.88
C THR A 391 -12.49 13.74 -33.82
N GLN A 392 -12.41 14.25 -32.59
CA GLN A 392 -13.22 13.86 -31.44
C GLN A 392 -13.77 15.11 -30.74
N SER A 393 -14.84 14.95 -29.97
CA SER A 393 -15.39 16.06 -29.17
C SER A 393 -14.39 16.56 -28.12
N TYR A 394 -14.39 17.86 -27.83
CA TYR A 394 -13.69 18.37 -26.65
C TYR A 394 -14.45 18.07 -25.36
N SER A 395 -13.73 18.03 -24.25
CA SER A 395 -14.30 17.93 -22.92
C SER A 395 -14.74 19.30 -22.42
N SER A 396 -16.05 19.51 -22.21
CA SER A 396 -16.61 20.77 -21.69
C SER A 396 -15.94 21.19 -20.38
N SER A 397 -15.79 20.25 -19.44
CA SER A 397 -15.16 20.48 -18.14
C SER A 397 -13.69 20.87 -18.21
N HIS A 398 -12.94 20.40 -19.19
CA HIS A 398 -11.50 20.70 -19.28
C HIS A 398 -11.23 21.99 -20.06
N LEU A 399 -12.13 22.37 -20.97
CA LEU A 399 -12.11 23.71 -21.58
C LEU A 399 -12.44 24.79 -20.54
N GLU A 400 -13.42 24.54 -19.68
CA GLU A 400 -13.70 25.40 -18.52
C GLU A 400 -12.49 25.47 -17.58
N LEU A 401 -11.80 24.34 -17.36
CA LEU A 401 -10.57 24.31 -16.57
C LEU A 401 -9.44 25.14 -17.20
N GLU A 402 -9.24 25.06 -18.53
CA GLU A 402 -8.27 25.91 -19.25
C GLU A 402 -8.55 27.39 -18.97
N MET A 403 -9.81 27.81 -19.09
CA MET A 403 -10.23 29.19 -18.86
C MET A 403 -10.00 29.62 -17.40
N ARG A 404 -10.35 28.78 -16.42
CA ARG A 404 -10.09 29.05 -14.98
C ARG A 404 -8.59 29.10 -14.66
N MET A 405 -7.75 28.47 -15.47
CA MET A 405 -6.29 28.47 -15.37
C MET A 405 -5.64 29.47 -16.35
N SER A 406 -6.36 30.51 -16.75
CA SER A 406 -5.87 31.65 -17.55
C SER A 406 -5.42 31.32 -18.98
N ILE A 407 -5.90 30.21 -19.55
CA ILE A 407 -5.75 29.90 -20.99
C ILE A 407 -7.09 30.05 -21.69
N HIS A 408 -7.18 31.03 -22.58
CA HIS A 408 -8.38 31.32 -23.35
C HIS A 408 -8.27 30.74 -24.76
N ARG A 409 -9.00 29.65 -25.01
CA ARG A 409 -9.10 29.03 -26.33
C ARG A 409 -10.33 29.56 -27.07
N GLN A 410 -10.13 29.99 -28.31
CA GLN A 410 -11.25 30.23 -29.22
C GLN A 410 -11.75 28.87 -29.76
N ILE A 411 -13.04 28.60 -29.57
CA ILE A 411 -13.69 27.37 -30.02
C ILE A 411 -14.71 27.75 -31.08
N ASP A 412 -14.66 27.07 -32.22
CA ASP A 412 -15.66 27.26 -33.26
C ASP A 412 -17.05 26.81 -32.74
N PRO A 413 -18.12 27.61 -32.93
CA PRO A 413 -19.48 27.24 -32.49
C PRO A 413 -19.97 25.88 -32.99
N SER A 414 -19.43 25.38 -34.11
CA SER A 414 -19.74 24.06 -34.66
C SER A 414 -19.02 22.89 -33.96
N THR A 415 -18.13 23.18 -33.01
CA THR A 415 -17.32 22.16 -32.33
C THR A 415 -18.18 21.30 -31.41
N THR A 416 -18.05 19.98 -31.53
CA THR A 416 -18.75 19.03 -30.67
C THR A 416 -18.13 18.99 -29.27
N LEU A 417 -18.97 19.07 -28.24
CA LEU A 417 -18.57 19.02 -26.83
C LEU A 417 -19.10 17.75 -26.15
N SER A 418 -18.33 17.24 -25.18
CA SER A 418 -18.66 16.07 -24.37
C SER A 418 -18.56 16.39 -22.87
N GLY A 419 -19.49 15.82 -22.12
CA GLY A 419 -19.53 15.94 -20.67
C GLY A 419 -20.07 17.26 -20.15
N THR A 420 -20.16 17.38 -18.83
CA THR A 420 -20.67 18.58 -18.14
C THR A 420 -19.62 19.69 -18.10
N PRO A 421 -20.02 20.97 -17.99
CA PRO A 421 -19.08 22.09 -17.95
C PRO A 421 -18.28 22.19 -16.64
N GLU A 422 -18.77 21.64 -15.53
CA GLU A 422 -18.07 21.76 -14.25
C GLU A 422 -16.87 20.80 -14.15
N PRO A 423 -15.64 21.30 -13.90
CA PRO A 423 -14.48 20.46 -13.66
C PRO A 423 -14.61 19.67 -12.35
N SER A 424 -14.22 18.39 -12.38
CA SER A 424 -14.11 17.60 -11.15
C SER A 424 -12.82 17.95 -10.41
N LEU A 425 -12.96 18.82 -9.40
CA LEU A 425 -11.86 19.29 -8.55
C LEU A 425 -11.94 18.67 -7.15
N ARG A 426 -10.79 18.51 -6.50
CA ARG A 426 -10.70 18.15 -5.07
C ARG A 426 -9.54 18.85 -4.39
N ILE A 427 -9.67 19.03 -3.07
CA ILE A 427 -8.54 19.40 -2.22
C ILE A 427 -7.90 18.11 -1.72
N ALA A 428 -6.60 17.95 -1.96
CA ALA A 428 -5.79 16.85 -1.47
C ALA A 428 -4.87 17.35 -0.35
N VAL A 429 -4.77 16.57 0.72
CA VAL A 429 -3.84 16.80 1.83
C VAL A 429 -2.76 15.75 1.77
N ARG A 430 -1.49 16.17 1.74
CA ARG A 430 -0.33 15.26 1.77
C ARG A 430 0.57 15.60 2.96
N GLU A 431 1.06 14.56 3.62
CA GLU A 431 2.01 14.64 4.75
C GLU A 431 3.47 14.62 4.29
#